data_AF-I1CSY2-F1
#
_entry.id   AF-I1CSY2-F1
#
_cell.length_a   1.000
_cell.length_b   1.000
_cell.length_c   1.000
_cell.angle_alpha   90.00
_cell.angle_beta   90.00
_cell.angle_gamma   90.00
#
_symmetry.space_group_name_H-M   'P 1'
#
loop_
_entity.id
_entity.type
_entity.pdbx_description
1 polymer ?
#
loop_
_entity_poly.entity_id
_entity_poly.type
_entity_poly.pdbx_seq_one_letter_code
_entity_poly.pdbx_strand_id
1 'polypeptide(L)'
;MFPHRLLSVDIGLLLDQNATGQLNQTELGEWAMKKFNLDQPLAQQTISNILKNAETLYSNVNVVKNSKSLKTTRYPQLVHEVEKFVADMNNNNLPVNRDSILRYVRPIA
;
A
#
# COMPACT_ATOMS: atom_id res chain seq x y z
N MET A 1 -13.74 -4.12 -13.99
CA MET A 1 -14.44 -4.50 -12.75
C MET A 1 -13.63 -5.61 -12.11
N PHE A 2 -12.89 -5.32 -11.04
CA PHE A 2 -12.06 -6.32 -10.36
C PHE A 2 -12.97 -7.23 -9.51
N PRO A 3 -12.75 -8.55 -9.51
CA PRO A 3 -13.46 -9.43 -8.57
C PRO A 3 -13.13 -8.97 -7.15
N HIS A 4 -14.16 -8.87 -6.32
CA HIS A 4 -14.21 -8.23 -5.00
C HIS A 4 -13.29 -8.83 -3.90
N ARG A 5 -12.18 -9.52 -4.24
CA ARG A 5 -11.31 -10.24 -3.28
C ARG A 5 -9.80 -9.95 -3.37
N LEU A 6 -9.33 -9.05 -4.23
CA LEU A 6 -7.91 -8.68 -4.26
C LEU A 6 -7.71 -7.31 -3.61
N LEU A 7 -7.04 -7.28 -2.46
CA LEU A 7 -6.63 -6.06 -1.81
C LEU A 7 -5.45 -5.43 -2.56
N SER A 8 -5.26 -4.13 -2.33
CA SER A 8 -4.11 -3.35 -2.82
C SER A 8 -2.74 -4.01 -2.51
N VAL A 9 -2.66 -4.75 -1.40
CA VAL A 9 -1.47 -5.52 -1.00
C VAL A 9 -1.26 -6.77 -1.86
N ASP A 10 -2.34 -7.43 -2.28
CA ASP A 10 -2.30 -8.68 -3.08
C ASP A 10 -1.82 -8.40 -4.51
N ILE A 11 -2.16 -7.23 -5.04
CA ILE A 11 -1.69 -6.76 -6.36
C ILE A 11 -0.17 -6.56 -6.35
N GLY A 12 0.39 -5.92 -5.32
CA GLY A 12 1.84 -5.73 -5.21
C GLY A 12 2.60 -7.05 -5.19
N LEU A 13 2.12 -8.01 -4.39
CA LEU A 13 2.74 -9.33 -4.28
C LEU A 13 2.68 -10.13 -5.61
N LEU A 14 1.60 -9.96 -6.38
CA LEU A 14 1.47 -10.56 -7.70
C LEU A 14 2.48 -9.99 -8.70
N LEU A 15 2.75 -8.68 -8.65
CA LEU A 15 3.76 -8.03 -9.49
C LEU A 15 5.17 -8.49 -9.15
N ASP A 16 5.51 -8.59 -7.86
CA ASP A 16 6.81 -9.07 -7.39
C ASP A 16 7.05 -10.50 -7.86
N GLN A 17 6.03 -11.37 -7.75
CA GLN A 17 6.11 -12.74 -8.24
C GLN A 17 6.29 -12.81 -9.75
N ASN A 18 5.60 -11.97 -10.53
CA ASN A 18 5.82 -11.88 -11.97
C ASN A 18 7.25 -11.40 -12.33
N ALA A 19 7.82 -10.48 -11.56
CA ALA A 19 9.18 -9.96 -11.77
C ALA A 19 10.28 -11.01 -11.57
N THR A 20 10.00 -12.09 -10.83
CA THR A 20 10.92 -13.25 -10.73
C THR A 20 11.14 -13.96 -12.07
N GLY A 21 10.23 -13.80 -13.03
CA GLY A 21 10.29 -14.42 -14.36
C GLY A 21 10.10 -15.94 -14.36
N GLN A 22 9.77 -16.55 -13.22
CA GLN A 22 9.71 -18.01 -13.06
C GLN A 22 8.36 -18.63 -13.50
N LEU A 23 7.29 -17.83 -13.52
CA LEU A 23 5.93 -18.31 -13.80
C LEU A 23 5.36 -17.61 -15.03
N ASN A 24 4.73 -18.38 -15.92
CA ASN A 24 3.92 -17.82 -17.00
C ASN A 24 2.57 -17.30 -16.47
N GLN A 25 1.79 -16.59 -17.28
CA GLN A 25 0.54 -15.96 -16.82
C GLN A 25 -0.51 -16.96 -16.31
N THR A 26 -0.56 -18.18 -16.86
CA THR A 26 -1.46 -19.23 -16.36
C THR A 26 -1.03 -19.69 -14.97
N GLU A 27 0.26 -20.00 -14.84
CA GLU A 27 0.86 -20.44 -13.57
C GLU A 27 0.78 -19.36 -12.50
N LEU A 28 0.93 -18.09 -12.88
CA LEU A 28 0.75 -16.95 -11.99
C LEU A 28 -0.70 -16.83 -11.49
N GLY A 29 -1.69 -17.15 -12.34
CA GLY A 29 -3.10 -17.18 -11.95
C GLY A 29 -3.43 -18.30 -10.97
N GLU A 30 -2.85 -19.49 -11.18
CA GLU A 30 -2.98 -20.62 -10.24
C GLU A 30 -2.24 -20.37 -8.92
N TRP A 31 -1.05 -19.77 -8.99
CA TRP A 31 -0.29 -19.37 -7.82
C TRP A 31 -1.08 -18.34 -7.00
N ALA A 32 -1.66 -17.33 -7.64
CA ALA A 32 -2.48 -16.31 -6.98
C ALA A 32 -3.71 -16.94 -6.30
N MET A 33 -4.37 -17.90 -6.95
CA MET A 33 -5.48 -18.64 -6.35
C MET A 33 -5.07 -19.33 -5.06
N LYS A 34 -3.96 -20.08 -5.09
CA LYS A 34 -3.44 -20.80 -3.91
C LYS A 34 -2.97 -19.83 -2.82
N LYS A 35 -2.30 -18.74 -3.21
CA LYS A 35 -1.72 -17.76 -2.30
C LYS A 35 -2.77 -16.92 -1.58
N PHE A 36 -3.81 -16.52 -2.28
CA PHE A 36 -4.89 -15.64 -1.77
C PHE A 36 -6.17 -16.41 -1.43
N ASN A 37 -6.14 -17.75 -1.50
CA ASN A 37 -7.28 -18.62 -1.22
C ASN A 37 -8.55 -18.23 -2.03
N LEU A 38 -8.37 -18.03 -3.35
CA LEU A 38 -9.46 -17.70 -4.26
C LEU A 38 -10.21 -18.97 -4.69
N ASP A 39 -11.50 -18.84 -4.99
CA ASP A 39 -12.32 -19.97 -5.46
C ASP A 39 -11.95 -20.41 -6.88
N GLN A 40 -11.26 -19.55 -7.64
CA GLN A 40 -10.83 -19.82 -9.02
C GLN A 40 -9.52 -19.10 -9.37
N PRO A 41 -8.75 -19.61 -10.35
CA PRO A 41 -7.58 -18.93 -10.89
C PRO A 41 -7.93 -17.56 -11.48
N LEU A 42 -7.00 -16.62 -11.37
CA LEU A 42 -7.13 -15.35 -12.09
C LEU A 42 -7.03 -15.62 -13.60
N ALA A 43 -8.00 -15.12 -14.35
CA ALA A 43 -7.95 -15.19 -15.80
C ALA A 43 -6.73 -14.43 -16.34
N GLN A 44 -6.09 -14.96 -17.38
CA GLN A 44 -4.93 -14.33 -18.02
C GLN A 44 -5.20 -12.88 -18.44
N GLN A 45 -6.42 -12.58 -18.90
CA GLN A 45 -6.84 -11.21 -19.23
C GLN A 45 -6.78 -10.28 -18.01
N THR A 46 -7.20 -10.75 -16.84
CA THR A 46 -7.14 -9.98 -15.59
C THR A 46 -5.68 -9.72 -15.19
N ILE A 47 -4.83 -10.73 -15.29
CA ILE A 47 -3.38 -10.62 -15.01
C ILE A 47 -2.74 -9.62 -15.98
N SER A 48 -3.00 -9.73 -17.28
CA SER A 48 -2.50 -8.80 -18.30
C SER A 48 -2.95 -7.36 -18.02
N ASN A 49 -4.22 -7.16 -17.64
CA ASN A 49 -4.73 -5.84 -17.28
C ASN A 49 -4.08 -5.28 -16.00
N ILE A 50 -3.76 -6.12 -15.02
CA ILE A 50 -3.03 -5.71 -13.80
C ILE A 50 -1.59 -5.30 -14.16
N LEU A 51 -0.89 -6.12 -14.95
CA LEU A 51 0.49 -5.86 -15.36
C LEU A 51 0.60 -4.57 -16.20
N LYS A 52 -0.33 -4.36 -17.14
CA LYS A 52 -0.36 -3.14 -17.98
C LYS A 52 -0.65 -1.88 -17.18
N ASN A 53 -1.43 -1.99 -16.10
CA ASN A 53 -1.77 -0.88 -15.22
C ASN A 53 -0.92 -0.86 -13.95
N ALA A 54 0.21 -1.58 -13.90
CA ALA A 54 0.98 -1.76 -12.68
C ALA A 54 1.42 -0.42 -12.07
N GLU A 55 1.92 0.52 -12.89
CA GLU A 55 2.36 1.84 -12.42
C GLU A 55 1.22 2.70 -11.86
N THR A 56 0.07 2.71 -12.52
CA THR A 56 -1.11 3.46 -12.08
C THR A 56 -1.74 2.83 -10.84
N LEU A 57 -1.76 1.50 -10.78
CA LEU A 57 -2.20 0.74 -9.62
C LEU A 57 -1.25 0.94 -8.44
N TYR A 58 0.07 0.93 -8.60
CA TYR A 58 1.03 1.15 -7.51
C TYR A 58 0.89 2.56 -6.90
N SER A 59 0.71 3.57 -7.76
CA SER A 59 0.47 4.96 -7.34
C SER A 59 -0.83 5.08 -6.53
N ASN A 60 -1.90 4.42 -6.99
CA ASN A 60 -3.18 4.39 -6.27
C ASN A 60 -3.17 3.46 -5.05
N VAL A 61 -2.36 2.40 -5.04
CA VAL A 61 -2.16 1.46 -3.93
C VAL A 61 -1.47 2.16 -2.77
N ASN A 62 -0.53 3.07 -3.02
CA ASN A 62 0.05 3.92 -1.98
C ASN A 62 -1.01 4.86 -1.37
N VAL A 63 -1.94 5.37 -2.18
CA VAL A 63 -3.10 6.15 -1.72
C VAL A 63 -4.10 5.27 -0.94
N VAL A 64 -4.34 4.03 -1.37
CA VAL A 64 -5.27 3.07 -0.76
C VAL A 64 -4.67 2.36 0.46
N LYS A 65 -3.34 2.26 0.62
CA LYS A 65 -2.73 1.80 1.89
C LYS A 65 -3.03 2.78 3.04
N ASN A 66 -3.38 4.02 2.73
CA ASN A 66 -3.94 4.99 3.68
C ASN A 66 -5.47 4.85 3.90
N SER A 67 -6.12 3.83 3.32
CA SER A 67 -7.57 3.61 3.43
C SER A 67 -8.00 2.81 4.68
N LYS A 68 -7.20 2.80 5.75
CA LYS A 68 -7.76 2.62 7.11
C LYS A 68 -8.52 3.89 7.48
N SER A 69 -9.68 4.09 6.84
CA SER A 69 -10.51 5.29 6.97
C SER A 69 -9.71 6.57 6.66
N LEU A 70 -9.91 7.14 5.47
CA LEU A 70 -9.74 8.58 5.28
C LEU A 70 -10.79 9.28 6.17
N LYS A 71 -10.61 9.25 7.50
CA LYS A 71 -11.01 10.38 8.31
C LYS A 71 -10.20 11.49 7.70
N THR A 72 -10.85 12.38 6.96
CA THR A 72 -10.30 13.69 6.61
C THR A 72 -9.69 14.23 7.90
N THR A 73 -8.37 14.14 8.03
CA THR A 73 -7.66 14.73 9.14
C THR A 73 -7.98 16.20 9.04
N ARG A 74 -8.63 16.76 10.06
CA ARG A 74 -9.11 18.15 10.03
C ARG A 74 -7.99 19.16 9.72
N TYR A 75 -6.73 18.74 9.85
CA TYR A 75 -5.53 19.51 9.59
C TYR A 75 -4.51 18.68 8.79
N PRO A 76 -4.64 18.59 7.45
CA PRO A 76 -3.68 17.87 6.61
C PRO A 76 -2.27 18.48 6.68
N GLN A 77 -2.18 19.78 6.95
CA GLN A 77 -0.91 20.51 7.15
C GLN A 77 -0.16 20.00 8.40
N LEU A 78 -0.91 19.68 9.45
CA LEU A 78 -0.35 19.20 10.71
C LEU A 78 0.18 17.78 10.60
N VAL A 79 -0.44 16.95 9.76
CA VAL A 79 0.05 15.59 9.48
C VAL A 79 1.45 15.64 8.87
N HIS A 80 1.66 16.52 7.90
CA HIS A 80 2.95 16.66 7.23
C HIS A 80 4.07 17.18 8.16
N GLU A 81 3.75 18.12 9.05
CA GLU A 81 4.72 18.63 10.04
C GLU A 81 5.06 17.58 11.12
N VAL A 82 4.08 16.78 11.54
CA VAL A 82 4.34 15.67 12.48
C VAL A 82 5.20 14.60 11.81
N GLU A 83 4.97 14.28 10.54
CA GLU A 83 5.80 13.33 9.79
C GLU A 83 7.26 13.79 9.68
N LYS A 84 7.51 15.06 9.35
CA LYS A 84 8.86 15.65 9.34
C LYS A 84 9.53 15.57 10.71
N PHE A 85 8.81 15.97 11.76
CA PHE A 85 9.32 15.91 13.13
C PHE A 85 9.72 14.49 13.56
N VAL A 86 8.91 13.48 13.22
CA VAL A 86 9.22 12.08 13.50
C VAL A 86 10.45 11.62 12.72
N ALA A 87 10.57 11.99 11.45
CA ALA A 87 11.76 11.68 10.64
C ALA A 87 13.03 12.31 11.23
N ASP A 88 12.97 13.58 11.63
CA ASP A 88 14.09 14.29 12.26
C ASP A 88 14.50 13.66 13.59
N MET A 89 13.54 13.31 14.45
CA MET A 89 13.85 12.64 15.71
C MET A 89 14.50 11.27 15.51
N ASN A 90 14.00 10.48 14.55
CA ASN A 90 14.58 9.18 14.21
C ASN A 90 16.01 9.33 13.67
N ASN A 91 16.27 10.33 12.84
CA ASN A 91 17.61 10.63 12.31
C ASN A 91 18.59 11.07 13.40
N ASN A 92 18.09 11.64 14.50
CA ASN A 92 18.87 12.04 15.66
C ASN A 92 18.91 10.97 16.76
N ASN A 93 18.42 9.76 16.50
CA ASN A 93 18.28 8.67 17.48
C ASN A 93 17.53 9.07 18.75
N LEU A 94 16.61 10.05 18.66
CA LEU A 94 15.81 10.52 19.77
C LEU A 94 14.51 9.71 19.87
N PRO A 95 14.03 9.41 21.09
CA PRO A 95 12.81 8.64 21.28
C PRO A 95 11.56 9.46 20.90
N VAL A 96 10.81 8.96 19.92
CA VAL A 96 9.50 9.51 19.54
C VAL A 96 8.42 8.92 20.44
N ASN A 97 7.84 9.74 21.31
CA ASN A 97 6.72 9.35 22.16
C ASN A 97 5.56 10.37 22.06
N ARG A 98 4.40 10.00 22.60
CA ARG A 98 3.17 10.81 22.54
C ARG A 98 3.38 12.22 23.11
N ASP A 99 4.11 12.35 24.22
CA ASP A 99 4.33 13.64 24.87
C ASP A 99 5.26 14.54 24.05
N SER A 100 6.28 13.98 23.41
CA SER A 100 7.15 14.69 22.47
C SER A 100 6.36 15.25 21.29
N ILE A 101 5.47 14.43 20.71
CA ILE A 101 4.59 14.85 19.60
C ILE A 101 3.62 15.94 20.06
N LEU A 102 2.99 15.80 21.22
CA LEU A 102 2.06 16.81 21.73
C LEU A 102 2.75 18.14 22.05
N ARG A 103 3.97 18.10 22.59
CA ARG A 103 4.77 19.31 22.86
C ARG A 103 5.13 20.05 21.57
N TYR A 104 5.40 19.31 20.49
CA TYR A 104 5.71 19.88 19.17
C TYR A 104 4.46 20.42 18.46
N VAL A 105 3.32 19.74 18.57
CA VAL A 105 2.08 20.10 17.87
C VAL A 105 1.31 21.24 18.54
N ARG A 106 1.35 21.36 19.87
CA ARG A 106 0.58 22.35 20.65
C ARG A 106 0.75 23.83 20.22
N PRO A 107 1.93 24.31 19.77
CA PRO A 107 2.09 25.67 19.27
C PRO A 107 1.72 25.85 17.80
N ILE A 108 1.48 24.76 17.05
CA ILE A 108 1.28 24.74 15.59
C ILE A 108 -0.21 24.57 15.23
N ALA A 109 -1.04 24.09 16.17
CA ALA A 109 -2.48 23.88 16.03
C ALA A 109 -3.29 24.89 16.86
#